data_AF-A0A653ADG9-F1
#
_entry.id   AF-A0A653ADG9-F1
#
_cell.length_a   1.000
_cell.length_b   1.000
_cell.length_c   1.000
_cell.angle_alpha   90.00
_cell.angle_beta   90.00
_cell.angle_gamma   90.00
#
_symmetry.space_group_name_H-M   'P 1'
#
loop_
_entity.id
_entity.type
_entity.pdbx_description
1 polymer ?
#
loop_
_entity_poly.entity_id
_entity_poly.type
_entity_poly.pdbx_seq_one_letter_code
_entity_poly.pdbx_strand_id
1 'polypeptide(L)'
;MKKNLFYFALFISFVFVSCEKEDITTTLNLESKLAQSETEWTGDTSGTLNATTGEYFNQFTDGFFIFDNYYNPAWESWSGFAYTNKSDVTTTGYKNNSAITGKAATGKVYVTANINIYSPAKISFNYGNSFIIKGMYVTNSTYAYLSMKNGDSFAKKFTDGDWFKLEIIGTSETGQQTTPIEVYLADFRDGKTEMLNTWKWIDTQKLGKIKSISFSLSSSDNGQYGMNTPSYFCLDGIQAIEGAK
;
A
#
# COMPACT_ATOMS: atom_id res chain seq x y z
N MET A 1 -55.51 2.58 67.00
CA MET A 1 -55.21 1.86 65.73
C MET A 1 -54.49 2.81 64.78
N LYS A 2 -53.16 2.75 64.70
CA LYS A 2 -52.35 3.53 63.74
C LYS A 2 -51.86 2.56 62.65
N LYS A 3 -52.23 2.82 61.39
CA LYS A 3 -51.77 2.07 60.21
C LYS A 3 -50.43 2.67 59.76
N ASN A 4 -49.36 1.87 59.75
CA ASN A 4 -48.09 2.24 59.11
C ASN A 4 -48.09 1.73 57.68
N LEU A 5 -47.92 2.65 56.73
CA LEU A 5 -47.87 2.42 55.29
C LEU A 5 -46.39 2.25 54.90
N PHE A 6 -46.00 1.05 54.46
CA PHE A 6 -44.66 0.77 53.93
C PHE A 6 -44.64 1.09 52.44
N TYR A 7 -43.79 2.05 52.02
CA TYR A 7 -43.50 2.30 50.61
C TYR A 7 -42.30 1.46 50.17
N PHE A 8 -42.49 0.60 49.17
CA PHE A 8 -41.42 -0.13 48.49
C PHE A 8 -41.09 0.62 47.20
N ALA A 9 -39.92 1.25 47.13
CA ALA A 9 -39.44 1.93 45.92
C ALA A 9 -38.70 0.92 45.04
N LEU A 10 -39.26 0.61 43.87
CA LEU A 10 -38.66 -0.26 42.86
C LEU A 10 -37.71 0.59 41.98
N PHE A 11 -36.41 0.42 42.12
CA PHE A 11 -35.41 1.00 41.21
C PHE A 11 -35.30 0.12 39.96
N ILE A 12 -35.80 0.60 38.82
CA ILE A 12 -35.57 -0.03 37.51
C ILE A 12 -34.33 0.61 36.91
N SER A 13 -33.22 -0.12 36.89
CA SER A 13 -32.02 0.26 36.13
C SER A 13 -32.24 -0.06 34.65
N PHE A 14 -32.43 0.97 33.82
CA PHE A 14 -32.36 0.83 32.37
C PHE A 14 -30.88 0.72 31.96
N VAL A 15 -30.46 -0.48 31.55
CA VAL A 15 -29.18 -0.67 30.87
C VAL A 15 -29.40 -0.30 29.40
N PHE A 16 -28.94 0.89 29.00
CA PHE A 16 -28.85 1.24 27.58
C PHE A 16 -27.69 0.47 26.97
N VAL A 17 -27.99 -0.61 26.25
CA VAL A 17 -27.03 -1.26 25.35
C VAL A 17 -26.88 -0.34 24.15
N SER A 18 -25.78 0.42 24.10
CA SER A 18 -25.37 1.15 22.90
C SER A 18 -25.00 0.11 21.84
N CYS A 19 -25.85 -0.04 20.83
CA CYS A 19 -25.53 -0.80 19.63
C CYS A 19 -24.61 0.09 18.79
N GLU A 20 -23.30 0.04 19.03
CA GLU A 20 -22.33 0.60 18.08
C GLU A 20 -22.42 -0.24 16.81
N LYS A 21 -22.82 0.41 15.71
CA LYS A 21 -22.91 -0.24 14.40
C LYS A 21 -21.48 -0.52 13.97
N GLU A 22 -21.05 -1.79 14.03
CA GLU A 22 -19.74 -2.18 13.51
C GLU A 22 -19.65 -1.84 12.02
N ASP A 23 -18.64 -1.07 11.67
CA ASP A 23 -18.29 -0.80 10.29
C ASP A 23 -17.86 -2.10 9.61
N ILE A 24 -18.62 -2.52 8.59
CA ILE A 24 -18.26 -3.67 7.77
C ILE A 24 -16.96 -3.32 7.04
N THR A 25 -15.92 -4.14 7.22
CA THR A 25 -14.60 -3.90 6.62
C THR A 25 -14.28 -5.00 5.61
N THR A 26 -13.86 -4.60 4.42
CA THR A 26 -13.29 -5.51 3.41
C THR A 26 -11.78 -5.39 3.41
N THR A 27 -11.10 -6.54 3.45
CA THR A 27 -9.64 -6.65 3.46
C THR A 27 -9.15 -7.29 2.17
N LEU A 28 -8.06 -6.75 1.60
CA LEU A 28 -7.40 -7.32 0.42
C LEU A 28 -7.11 -8.81 0.62
N ASN A 29 -7.47 -9.65 -0.36
CA ASN A 29 -7.16 -11.08 -0.33
C ASN A 29 -6.63 -11.59 -1.68
N LEU A 30 -5.32 -11.84 -1.74
CA LEU A 30 -4.64 -12.37 -2.92
C LEU A 30 -4.13 -13.81 -2.73
N GLU A 31 -4.50 -14.49 -1.64
CA GLU A 31 -3.91 -15.77 -1.24
C GLU A 31 -4.09 -16.88 -2.27
N SER A 32 -5.15 -16.83 -3.07
CA SER A 32 -5.42 -17.81 -4.12
C SER A 32 -4.78 -17.48 -5.47
N LYS A 33 -4.07 -16.34 -5.59
CA LYS A 33 -3.47 -15.91 -6.86
C LYS A 33 -2.18 -16.64 -7.19
N LEU A 34 -1.47 -17.17 -6.19
CA LEU A 34 -0.22 -17.90 -6.37
C LEU A 34 -0.34 -19.30 -5.77
N ALA A 35 -0.17 -20.33 -6.60
CA ALA A 35 -0.25 -21.72 -6.17
C ALA A 35 1.05 -22.25 -5.56
N GLN A 36 2.20 -21.65 -5.91
CA GLN A 36 3.53 -22.11 -5.53
C GLN A 36 4.25 -21.04 -4.69
N SER A 37 5.14 -21.46 -3.80
CA SER A 37 6.04 -20.57 -3.06
C SER A 37 7.09 -19.96 -3.98
N GLU A 38 7.64 -18.80 -3.59
CA GLU A 38 8.70 -18.09 -4.33
C GLU A 38 8.31 -17.73 -5.77
N THR A 39 7.04 -17.39 -5.97
CA THR A 39 6.49 -16.95 -7.25
C THR A 39 5.93 -15.55 -7.17
N GLU A 40 5.76 -14.95 -8.34
CA GLU A 40 5.19 -13.62 -8.50
C GLU A 40 4.46 -13.52 -9.84
N TRP A 41 3.59 -12.53 -9.94
CA TRP A 41 3.06 -12.06 -11.22
C TRP A 41 3.40 -10.58 -11.35
N THR A 42 4.10 -10.25 -12.42
CA THR A 42 4.56 -8.89 -12.73
C THR A 42 3.87 -8.30 -13.96
N GLY A 43 2.82 -8.97 -14.45
CA GLY A 43 2.15 -8.63 -15.70
C GLY A 43 2.46 -9.59 -16.85
N ASP A 44 1.68 -9.47 -17.92
CA ASP A 44 1.80 -10.27 -19.14
C ASP A 44 1.26 -9.49 -20.35
N THR A 45 1.15 -10.14 -21.51
CA THR A 45 0.68 -9.51 -22.75
C THR A 45 -0.82 -9.71 -23.02
N SER A 46 -1.62 -10.10 -22.01
CA SER A 46 -3.07 -10.29 -22.17
C SER A 46 -3.87 -8.98 -22.13
N GLY A 47 -3.27 -7.92 -21.60
CA GLY A 47 -3.86 -6.59 -21.49
C GLY A 47 -3.86 -5.77 -22.78
N THR A 48 -4.09 -4.46 -22.62
CA THR A 48 -4.16 -3.53 -23.75
C THR A 48 -2.78 -2.98 -24.08
N LEU A 49 -2.30 -3.21 -25.31
CA LEU A 49 -1.04 -2.64 -25.78
C LEU A 49 -1.14 -1.12 -25.93
N ASN A 50 -0.26 -0.39 -25.26
CA ASN A 50 0.06 0.99 -25.57
C ASN A 50 1.10 1.02 -26.69
N ALA A 51 0.67 1.34 -27.91
CA ALA A 51 1.55 1.36 -29.08
C ALA A 51 2.67 2.41 -29.00
N THR A 52 2.56 3.43 -28.13
CA THR A 52 3.58 4.46 -27.94
C THR A 52 4.70 3.99 -27.02
N THR A 53 4.37 3.32 -25.90
CA THR A 53 5.39 2.87 -24.92
C THR A 53 5.81 1.41 -25.12
N GLY A 54 5.03 0.63 -25.87
CA GLY A 54 5.23 -0.81 -26.00
C GLY A 54 4.79 -1.61 -24.77
N GLU A 55 4.18 -0.96 -23.78
CA GLU A 55 3.70 -1.59 -22.55
C GLU A 55 2.27 -2.11 -22.72
N TYR A 56 1.99 -3.25 -22.09
CA TYR A 56 0.64 -3.79 -21.93
C TYR A 56 0.07 -3.31 -20.61
N PHE A 57 -1.05 -2.60 -20.68
CA PHE A 57 -1.84 -2.26 -19.50
C PHE A 57 -2.69 -3.46 -19.08
N ASN A 58 -2.41 -3.97 -17.90
CA ASN A 58 -3.11 -5.06 -17.24
C ASN A 58 -3.76 -4.56 -15.95
N GLN A 59 -4.67 -5.37 -15.42
CA GLN A 59 -5.19 -5.20 -14.07
C GLN A 59 -5.29 -6.54 -13.37
N PHE A 60 -5.03 -6.55 -12.06
CA PHE A 60 -5.42 -7.68 -11.20
C PHE A 60 -6.36 -7.21 -10.09
N THR A 61 -7.17 -8.14 -9.61
CA THR A 61 -8.18 -7.86 -8.60
C THR A 61 -8.47 -9.08 -7.72
N ASP A 62 -8.85 -8.84 -6.47
CA ASP A 62 -9.46 -9.83 -5.57
C ASP A 62 -11.00 -9.82 -5.63
N GLY A 63 -11.57 -9.00 -6.53
CA GLY A 63 -13.01 -8.76 -6.65
C GLY A 63 -13.45 -7.42 -6.09
N PHE A 64 -12.71 -6.83 -5.15
CA PHE A 64 -13.00 -5.51 -4.57
C PHE A 64 -11.95 -4.47 -4.99
N PHE A 65 -10.67 -4.74 -4.73
CA PHE A 65 -9.56 -3.85 -5.07
C PHE A 65 -9.07 -4.17 -6.48
N ILE A 66 -8.87 -3.15 -7.31
CA ILE A 66 -8.37 -3.27 -8.68
C ILE A 66 -7.05 -2.53 -8.78
N PHE A 67 -5.99 -3.25 -9.16
CA PHE A 67 -4.63 -2.75 -9.21
C PHE A 67 -4.17 -2.62 -10.65
N ASP A 68 -3.66 -1.44 -11.01
CA ASP A 68 -3.10 -1.18 -12.32
C ASP A 68 -1.67 -1.78 -12.44
N ASN A 69 -1.40 -2.45 -13.56
CA ASN A 69 -0.09 -3.01 -13.90
C ASN A 69 0.26 -2.63 -15.35
N TYR A 70 1.53 -2.36 -15.60
CA TYR A 70 2.06 -2.01 -16.91
C TYR A 70 3.26 -2.89 -17.19
N TYR A 71 3.17 -3.76 -18.20
CA TYR A 71 4.20 -4.75 -18.51
C TYR A 71 4.85 -4.50 -19.86
N ASN A 72 6.18 -4.48 -19.92
CA ASN A 72 6.95 -4.35 -21.15
C ASN A 72 7.65 -5.68 -21.49
N PRO A 73 7.20 -6.43 -22.51
CA PRO A 73 7.79 -7.71 -22.85
C PRO A 73 9.19 -7.59 -23.48
N ALA A 74 9.55 -6.43 -24.06
CA ALA A 74 10.86 -6.25 -24.69
C ALA A 74 12.01 -6.20 -23.66
N TRP A 75 11.68 -5.75 -22.43
CA TRP A 75 12.63 -5.58 -21.34
C TRP A 75 12.35 -6.49 -20.14
N GLU A 76 11.32 -7.34 -20.24
CA GLU A 76 10.80 -8.16 -19.13
C GLU A 76 10.60 -7.32 -17.85
N SER A 77 10.15 -6.08 -18.03
CA SER A 77 10.03 -5.08 -16.96
C SER A 77 8.58 -4.71 -16.73
N TRP A 78 8.29 -4.19 -15.55
CA TRP A 78 6.93 -3.80 -15.19
C TRP A 78 6.91 -2.53 -14.33
N SER A 79 5.77 -1.86 -14.29
CA SER A 79 5.46 -0.77 -13.36
C SER A 79 3.99 -0.85 -12.91
N GLY A 80 3.58 0.03 -12.00
CA GLY A 80 2.31 -0.09 -11.29
C GLY A 80 2.45 -1.09 -10.13
N PHE A 81 1.68 -2.17 -10.15
CA PHE A 81 1.70 -3.19 -9.11
C PHE A 81 1.99 -4.60 -9.63
N ALA A 82 2.62 -5.39 -8.78
CA ALA A 82 2.81 -6.83 -8.90
C ALA A 82 2.40 -7.50 -7.58
N TYR A 83 2.04 -8.78 -7.61
CA TYR A 83 1.83 -9.57 -6.40
C TYR A 83 2.81 -10.73 -6.33
N THR A 84 3.29 -11.03 -5.13
CA THR A 84 4.39 -11.97 -4.91
C THR A 84 4.28 -12.65 -3.55
N ASN A 85 4.87 -13.83 -3.44
CA ASN A 85 5.12 -14.50 -2.15
C ASN A 85 6.60 -14.83 -1.95
N LYS A 86 7.49 -14.14 -2.67
CA LYS A 86 8.94 -14.28 -2.53
C LYS A 86 9.44 -13.81 -1.17
N SER A 87 10.55 -14.38 -0.72
CA SER A 87 11.15 -14.09 0.59
C SER A 87 12.61 -13.64 0.55
N ASP A 88 13.18 -13.42 -0.65
CA ASP A 88 14.59 -13.05 -0.81
C ASP A 88 14.87 -11.61 -0.36
N VAL A 89 15.56 -11.46 0.77
CA VAL A 89 15.97 -10.18 1.36
C VAL A 89 17.45 -9.82 1.11
N THR A 90 18.13 -10.56 0.25
CA THR A 90 19.59 -10.52 0.10
C THR A 90 20.08 -10.15 -1.29
N THR A 91 19.36 -10.57 -2.35
CA THR A 91 19.79 -10.30 -3.72
C THR A 91 19.56 -8.83 -4.08
N THR A 92 20.60 -8.15 -4.55
CA THR A 92 20.53 -6.76 -5.04
C THR A 92 19.96 -6.69 -6.45
N GLY A 93 19.28 -5.58 -6.77
CA GLY A 93 18.89 -5.22 -8.13
C GLY A 93 17.39 -5.35 -8.42
N TYR A 94 16.98 -4.80 -9.57
CA TYR A 94 15.58 -4.59 -9.94
C TYR A 94 14.73 -5.85 -10.09
N LYS A 95 15.34 -7.03 -10.17
CA LYS A 95 14.61 -8.31 -10.23
C LYS A 95 14.13 -8.78 -8.85
N ASN A 96 14.63 -8.18 -7.76
CA ASN A 96 14.22 -8.55 -6.41
C ASN A 96 13.03 -7.69 -5.94
N ASN A 97 11.83 -8.15 -6.27
CA ASN A 97 10.57 -7.52 -5.89
C ASN A 97 10.12 -7.88 -4.46
N SER A 98 10.93 -8.62 -3.68
CA SER A 98 10.49 -9.09 -2.37
C SER A 98 10.41 -7.95 -1.37
N ALA A 99 9.50 -8.01 -0.40
CA ALA A 99 9.51 -7.12 0.76
C ALA A 99 10.75 -7.40 1.61
N ILE A 100 11.40 -6.36 2.14
CA ILE A 100 12.61 -6.52 2.97
C ILE A 100 12.34 -7.31 4.27
N THR A 101 11.08 -7.43 4.66
CA THR A 101 10.62 -8.28 5.77
C THR A 101 10.75 -9.78 5.48
N GLY A 102 10.92 -10.16 4.21
CA GLY A 102 11.00 -11.54 3.73
C GLY A 102 9.68 -12.31 3.77
N LYS A 103 8.56 -11.63 4.05
CA LYS A 103 7.22 -12.25 4.14
C LYS A 103 6.09 -11.21 4.08
N ALA A 104 4.89 -11.68 3.75
CA ALA A 104 3.66 -10.89 3.84
C ALA A 104 3.40 -10.39 5.28
N ALA A 105 2.69 -9.27 5.42
CA ALA A 105 2.19 -8.78 6.71
C ALA A 105 1.04 -9.67 7.19
N THR A 106 0.20 -10.10 6.26
CA THR A 106 -0.95 -10.98 6.44
C THR A 106 -0.91 -12.10 5.41
N GLY A 107 -1.16 -13.34 5.80
CA GLY A 107 -1.18 -14.46 4.85
C GLY A 107 0.20 -14.76 4.26
N LYS A 108 0.25 -14.98 2.94
CA LYS A 108 1.44 -15.39 2.19
C LYS A 108 1.73 -14.50 0.99
N VAL A 109 0.72 -13.84 0.43
CA VAL A 109 0.85 -13.02 -0.78
C VAL A 109 0.74 -11.55 -0.42
N TYR A 110 1.69 -10.76 -0.89
CA TYR A 110 1.71 -9.30 -0.72
C TYR A 110 1.93 -8.61 -2.06
N VAL A 111 1.83 -7.27 -2.06
CA VAL A 111 1.95 -6.45 -3.27
C VAL A 111 3.27 -5.69 -3.24
N THR A 112 3.95 -5.66 -4.38
CA THR A 112 5.08 -4.77 -4.64
C THR A 112 4.64 -3.73 -5.66
N ALA A 113 4.97 -2.48 -5.42
CA ALA A 113 4.71 -1.38 -6.32
C ALA A 113 6.03 -0.91 -6.93
N ASN A 114 6.00 -0.61 -8.23
CA ASN A 114 7.06 0.10 -8.93
C ASN A 114 6.45 1.35 -9.58
N ILE A 115 6.82 2.52 -9.08
CA ILE A 115 6.20 3.78 -9.47
C ILE A 115 7.04 4.45 -10.55
N ASN A 116 6.40 4.72 -11.69
CA ASN A 116 6.95 5.56 -12.76
C ASN A 116 5.97 6.71 -13.05
N ILE A 117 6.49 7.89 -13.42
CA ILE A 117 5.71 9.06 -13.80
C ILE A 117 4.74 8.80 -14.97
N TYR A 118 5.06 7.85 -15.86
CA TYR A 118 4.23 7.47 -17.00
C TYR A 118 3.20 6.39 -16.66
N SER A 119 3.44 5.64 -15.59
CA SER A 119 2.73 4.42 -15.23
C SER A 119 2.44 4.43 -13.72
N PRO A 120 1.43 5.21 -13.29
CA PRO A 120 1.17 5.44 -11.88
C PRO A 120 0.69 4.16 -11.18
N ALA A 121 1.20 3.91 -9.98
CA ALA A 121 0.68 2.87 -9.10
C ALA A 121 -0.68 3.34 -8.54
N LYS A 122 -1.78 2.92 -9.17
CA LYS A 122 -3.16 3.28 -8.82
C LYS A 122 -4.01 2.05 -8.46
N ILE A 123 -4.69 2.15 -7.32
CA ILE A 123 -5.69 1.19 -6.86
C ILE A 123 -7.04 1.86 -6.98
N SER A 124 -7.96 1.21 -7.66
CA SER A 124 -9.38 1.59 -7.74
C SER A 124 -10.25 0.51 -7.14
N PHE A 125 -11.55 0.79 -7.02
CA PHE A 125 -12.50 -0.12 -6.41
C PHE A 125 -13.50 -0.62 -7.43
N ASN A 126 -13.88 -1.88 -7.31
CA ASN A 126 -14.97 -2.42 -8.11
C ASN A 126 -16.29 -1.69 -7.78
N TYR A 127 -17.27 -1.80 -8.69
CA TYR A 127 -18.59 -1.16 -8.58
C TYR A 127 -18.62 0.38 -8.71
N GLY A 128 -17.50 1.02 -9.06
CA GLY A 128 -17.46 2.46 -9.37
C GLY A 128 -17.80 3.38 -8.19
N ASN A 129 -17.82 2.84 -6.97
CA ASN A 129 -18.13 3.57 -5.76
C ASN A 129 -16.87 4.15 -5.11
N SER A 130 -17.06 5.16 -4.25
CA SER A 130 -16.00 5.65 -3.38
C SER A 130 -16.08 5.04 -2.00
N PHE A 131 -14.91 4.79 -1.43
CA PHE A 131 -14.75 4.13 -0.13
C PHE A 131 -13.79 4.91 0.76
N ILE A 132 -13.93 4.70 2.06
CA ILE A 132 -12.91 5.10 3.03
C ILE A 132 -11.95 3.94 3.16
N ILE A 133 -10.66 4.18 2.92
CA ILE A 133 -9.61 3.21 3.23
C ILE A 133 -9.17 3.44 4.67
N LYS A 134 -9.34 2.42 5.51
CA LYS A 134 -8.94 2.44 6.92
C LYS A 134 -7.42 2.51 7.04
N GLY A 135 -6.73 1.70 6.25
CA GLY A 135 -5.28 1.70 6.22
C GLY A 135 -4.71 0.53 5.45
N MET A 136 -3.38 0.43 5.50
CA MET A 136 -2.60 -0.64 4.92
C MET A 136 -1.24 -0.75 5.61
N TYR A 137 -0.60 -1.90 5.52
CA TYR A 137 0.80 -2.07 5.86
C TYR A 137 1.68 -1.62 4.70
N VAL A 138 2.79 -0.95 5.00
CA VAL A 138 3.84 -0.60 4.04
C VAL A 138 5.22 -0.98 4.57
N THR A 139 6.14 -1.30 3.67
CA THR A 139 7.56 -1.51 3.97
C THR A 139 8.41 -1.25 2.72
N ASN A 140 9.74 -1.23 2.87
CA ASN A 140 10.63 -1.15 1.71
C ASN A 140 10.60 -2.46 0.90
N SER A 141 10.76 -2.35 -0.42
CA SER A 141 11.20 -3.49 -1.21
C SER A 141 12.66 -3.80 -0.88
N THR A 142 13.09 -5.04 -1.10
CA THR A 142 14.48 -5.45 -0.90
C THR A 142 15.40 -4.69 -1.83
N TYR A 143 15.00 -4.47 -3.09
CA TYR A 143 15.80 -3.68 -4.02
C TYR A 143 16.06 -2.26 -3.50
N ALA A 144 15.01 -1.51 -3.15
CA ALA A 144 15.16 -0.15 -2.64
C ALA A 144 15.96 -0.13 -1.33
N TYR A 145 15.68 -1.05 -0.40
CA TYR A 145 16.39 -1.13 0.87
C TYR A 145 17.88 -1.39 0.71
N LEU A 146 18.26 -2.38 -0.11
CA LEU A 146 19.68 -2.70 -0.32
C LEU A 146 20.40 -1.60 -1.10
N SER A 147 19.72 -0.97 -2.07
CA SER A 147 20.23 0.21 -2.77
C SER A 147 20.54 1.35 -1.81
N MET A 148 19.61 1.71 -0.92
CA MET A 148 19.88 2.75 0.10
C MET A 148 20.99 2.34 1.07
N LYS A 149 21.04 1.06 1.46
CA LYS A 149 22.00 0.56 2.45
C LYS A 149 23.44 0.48 1.92
N ASN A 150 23.62 0.08 0.65
CA ASN A 150 24.91 -0.26 0.08
C ASN A 150 25.34 0.68 -1.07
N GLY A 151 24.41 1.40 -1.67
CA GLY A 151 24.57 1.98 -3.01
C GLY A 151 24.50 0.92 -4.10
N ASP A 152 24.36 1.37 -5.35
CA ASP A 152 24.49 0.54 -6.54
C ASP A 152 25.08 1.35 -7.72
N SER A 153 24.92 0.87 -8.95
CA SER A 153 25.46 1.55 -10.15
C SER A 153 24.78 2.90 -10.46
N PHE A 154 23.65 3.19 -9.83
CA PHE A 154 22.83 4.38 -10.06
C PHE A 154 22.64 5.22 -8.79
N ALA A 155 22.31 4.57 -7.68
CA ALA A 155 22.00 5.20 -6.41
C ALA A 155 23.21 5.19 -5.45
N LYS A 156 23.32 6.24 -4.64
CA LYS A 156 24.32 6.28 -3.57
C LYS A 156 23.84 5.55 -2.32
N LYS A 157 24.79 5.11 -1.51
CA LYS A 157 24.49 4.73 -0.12
C LYS A 157 23.99 5.95 0.66
N PHE A 158 22.93 5.76 1.45
CA PHE A 158 22.38 6.80 2.30
C PHE A 158 23.30 7.11 3.48
N THR A 159 23.41 8.40 3.78
CA THR A 159 24.21 9.00 4.85
C THR A 159 23.39 10.10 5.56
N ASP A 160 24.00 10.81 6.51
CA ASP A 160 23.36 11.93 7.21
C ASP A 160 22.66 12.90 6.24
N GLY A 161 21.42 13.26 6.56
CA GLY A 161 20.56 14.11 5.74
C GLY A 161 19.72 13.40 4.66
N ASP A 162 19.99 12.12 4.37
CA ASP A 162 19.23 11.40 3.35
C ASP A 162 17.84 10.93 3.80
N TRP A 163 16.94 10.71 2.85
CA TRP A 163 15.60 10.22 3.12
C TRP A 163 14.97 9.56 1.88
N PHE A 164 13.99 8.71 2.13
CA PHE A 164 13.12 8.11 1.13
C PHE A 164 11.68 8.15 1.62
N LYS A 165 10.79 8.80 0.87
CA LYS A 165 9.43 9.17 1.29
C LYS A 165 8.40 8.61 0.32
N LEU A 166 7.42 7.91 0.87
CA LEU A 166 6.19 7.51 0.24
C LEU A 166 5.10 8.53 0.54
N GLU A 167 4.39 8.95 -0.51
CA GLU A 167 3.20 9.78 -0.42
C GLU A 167 1.99 8.95 -0.87
N ILE A 168 0.99 8.86 0.00
CA ILE A 168 -0.27 8.14 -0.26
C ILE A 168 -1.36 9.18 -0.51
N ILE A 169 -1.98 9.11 -1.69
CA ILE A 169 -2.83 10.18 -2.22
C ILE A 169 -4.18 9.58 -2.60
N GLY A 170 -5.25 10.14 -2.05
CA GLY A 170 -6.61 9.81 -2.43
C GLY A 170 -7.11 10.69 -3.59
N THR A 171 -7.97 10.14 -4.43
CA THR A 171 -8.70 10.90 -5.44
C THR A 171 -10.19 10.83 -5.13
N SER A 172 -10.84 11.99 -4.94
CA SER A 172 -12.28 12.08 -4.68
C SER A 172 -13.13 11.71 -5.91
N GLU A 173 -14.45 11.59 -5.72
CA GLU A 173 -15.42 11.40 -6.82
C GLU A 173 -15.27 12.46 -7.91
N THR A 174 -15.10 13.71 -7.50
CA THR A 174 -14.92 14.88 -8.38
C THR A 174 -13.55 14.94 -9.04
N GLY A 175 -12.66 13.97 -8.76
CA GLY A 175 -11.32 13.90 -9.34
C GLY A 175 -10.28 14.77 -8.64
N GLN A 176 -10.61 15.35 -7.49
CA GLN A 176 -9.67 16.17 -6.72
C GLN A 176 -8.74 15.27 -5.90
N GLN A 177 -7.46 15.61 -5.87
CA GLN A 177 -6.48 14.93 -5.02
C GLN A 177 -6.58 15.43 -3.58
N THR A 178 -6.47 14.53 -2.63
CA THR A 178 -6.42 14.86 -1.20
C THR A 178 -5.04 15.38 -0.81
N THR A 179 -4.92 15.99 0.38
CA THR A 179 -3.61 16.17 1.00
C THR A 179 -2.94 14.80 1.20
N PRO A 180 -1.68 14.61 0.76
CA PRO A 180 -1.01 13.32 0.89
C PRO A 180 -0.78 12.91 2.35
N ILE A 181 -0.76 11.60 2.60
CA ILE A 181 -0.15 11.02 3.80
C ILE A 181 1.30 10.74 3.49
N GLU A 182 2.20 11.38 4.21
CA GLU A 182 3.64 11.17 4.06
C GLU A 182 4.15 10.09 5.01
N VAL A 183 4.95 9.17 4.48
CA VAL A 183 5.58 8.09 5.22
C VAL A 183 7.05 8.00 4.81
N TYR A 184 7.96 8.23 5.74
CA TYR A 184 9.37 7.98 5.51
C TYR A 184 9.65 6.47 5.58
N LEU A 185 10.10 5.92 4.45
CA LEU A 185 10.61 4.56 4.32
C LEU A 185 12.10 4.50 4.71
N ALA A 186 12.81 5.63 4.64
CA ALA A 186 14.09 5.87 5.29
C ALA A 186 14.20 7.34 5.73
N ASP A 187 14.84 7.60 6.86
CA ASP A 187 15.09 8.95 7.38
C ASP A 187 16.43 9.01 8.13
N PHE A 188 17.40 9.72 7.56
CA PHE A 188 18.74 9.95 8.09
C PHE A 188 18.95 11.44 8.45
N ARG A 189 17.89 12.24 8.47
CA ARG A 189 17.97 13.65 8.88
C ARG A 189 18.06 13.75 10.40
N ASP A 190 18.59 14.87 10.88
CA ASP A 190 18.61 15.22 12.30
C ASP A 190 19.22 14.14 13.20
N GLY A 191 20.26 13.45 12.69
CA GLY A 191 20.97 12.39 13.42
C GLY A 191 20.28 11.02 13.45
N LYS A 192 19.17 10.84 12.72
CA LYS A 192 18.52 9.53 12.54
C LYS A 192 19.32 8.63 11.60
N THR A 193 19.02 7.34 11.65
CA THR A 193 19.56 6.30 10.73
C THR A 193 18.49 5.25 10.43
N GLU A 194 17.24 5.70 10.31
CA GLU A 194 16.09 4.82 10.21
C GLU A 194 15.95 4.29 8.77
N MET A 195 15.81 2.98 8.62
CA MET A 195 15.34 2.35 7.39
C MET A 195 14.23 1.36 7.76
N LEU A 196 13.04 1.55 7.20
CA LEU A 196 11.90 0.72 7.50
C LEU A 196 12.11 -0.70 6.96
N ASN A 197 12.36 -1.65 7.86
CA ASN A 197 12.54 -3.07 7.55
C ASN A 197 11.49 -3.99 8.20
N THR A 198 10.42 -3.38 8.72
CA THR A 198 9.25 -4.04 9.27
C THR A 198 8.00 -3.55 8.54
N TRP A 199 6.89 -4.27 8.69
CA TRP A 199 5.59 -3.80 8.21
C TRP A 199 5.06 -2.71 9.14
N LYS A 200 4.82 -1.51 8.59
CA LYS A 200 4.25 -0.38 9.32
C LYS A 200 2.81 -0.15 8.88
N TRP A 201 1.87 -0.22 9.81
CA TRP A 201 0.47 0.16 9.56
C TRP A 201 0.37 1.67 9.37
N ILE A 202 -0.31 2.08 8.30
CA ILE A 202 -0.61 3.49 8.00
C ILE A 202 -2.12 3.67 8.04
N ASP A 203 -2.61 4.49 8.96
CA ASP A 203 -4.00 4.94 8.95
C ASP A 203 -4.21 5.91 7.78
N THR A 204 -5.16 5.58 6.90
CA THR A 204 -5.48 6.36 5.71
C THR A 204 -6.85 7.03 5.75
N GLN A 205 -7.55 6.98 6.88
CA GLN A 205 -8.92 7.50 6.99
C GLN A 205 -9.00 9.01 6.76
N LYS A 206 -7.90 9.74 7.03
CA LYS A 206 -7.80 11.18 6.75
C LYS A 206 -7.84 11.56 5.27
N LEU A 207 -7.70 10.58 4.36
CA LEU A 207 -7.98 10.77 2.93
C LEU A 207 -9.48 10.94 2.65
N GLY A 208 -10.34 10.55 3.58
CA GLY A 208 -11.79 10.57 3.42
C GLY A 208 -12.27 9.54 2.40
N LYS A 209 -13.42 9.82 1.80
CA LYS A 209 -14.08 8.96 0.81
C LYS A 209 -13.50 9.23 -0.58
N ILE A 210 -12.89 8.21 -1.17
CA ILE A 210 -12.10 8.31 -2.41
C ILE A 210 -12.52 7.24 -3.42
N LYS A 211 -12.43 7.53 -4.72
CA LYS A 211 -12.69 6.57 -5.82
C LYS A 211 -11.45 5.78 -6.24
N SER A 212 -10.26 6.29 -5.87
CA SER A 212 -8.99 5.60 -6.07
C SER A 212 -7.95 6.13 -5.11
N ILE A 213 -6.95 5.31 -4.83
CA ILE A 213 -5.73 5.69 -4.11
C ILE A 213 -4.52 5.49 -5.04
N SER A 214 -3.58 6.43 -4.99
CA SER A 214 -2.34 6.39 -5.77
C SER A 214 -1.15 6.72 -4.89
N PHE A 215 0.04 6.35 -5.36
CA PHE A 215 1.28 6.47 -4.60
C PHE A 215 2.31 7.27 -5.38
N SER A 216 3.16 7.98 -4.65
CA SER A 216 4.34 8.67 -5.18
C SER A 216 5.54 8.39 -4.28
N LEU A 217 6.72 8.28 -4.87
CA LEU A 217 7.98 8.09 -4.16
C LEU A 217 8.92 9.25 -4.50
N SER A 218 9.60 9.76 -3.47
CA SER A 218 10.64 10.77 -3.58
C SER A 218 11.79 10.46 -2.64
N SER A 219 12.99 10.93 -2.98
CA SER A 219 14.19 10.71 -2.19
C SER A 219 15.07 11.95 -2.19
N SER A 220 16.01 12.04 -1.26
CA SER A 220 17.13 12.98 -1.33
C SER A 220 18.13 12.63 -2.43
N ASP A 221 18.26 11.35 -2.81
CA ASP A 221 19.18 10.89 -3.86
C ASP A 221 18.56 11.07 -5.25
N ASN A 222 18.88 12.20 -5.88
CA ASN A 222 18.43 12.56 -7.22
C ASN A 222 19.61 12.85 -8.14
N GLY A 223 19.50 12.44 -9.40
CA GLY A 223 20.38 12.79 -10.50
C GLY A 223 19.67 13.67 -11.54
N GLN A 224 20.32 13.84 -12.69
CA GLN A 224 19.79 14.63 -13.82
C GLN A 224 18.45 14.11 -14.34
N TYR A 225 18.20 12.81 -14.23
CA TYR A 225 17.02 12.14 -14.80
C TYR A 225 15.93 11.83 -13.76
N GLY A 226 16.06 12.35 -12.54
CA GLY A 226 15.12 12.13 -11.44
C GLY A 226 15.75 11.35 -10.30
N MET A 227 14.91 10.69 -9.51
CA MET A 227 15.32 9.91 -8.35
C MET A 227 16.21 8.74 -8.76
N ASN A 228 17.39 8.60 -8.13
CA ASN A 228 18.27 7.46 -8.35
C ASN A 228 17.85 6.26 -7.48
N THR A 229 17.38 6.53 -6.26
CA THR A 229 16.82 5.50 -5.37
C THR A 229 15.73 4.74 -6.10
N PRO A 230 15.74 3.39 -6.09
CA PRO A 230 14.72 2.61 -6.78
C PRO A 230 13.30 2.96 -6.31
N SER A 231 12.42 3.27 -7.25
CA SER A 231 11.00 3.63 -7.01
C SER A 231 10.11 2.43 -6.62
N TYR A 232 10.58 1.58 -5.69
CA TYR A 232 9.91 0.36 -5.28
C TYR A 232 9.58 0.37 -3.78
N PHE A 233 8.37 -0.06 -3.44
CA PHE A 233 7.96 -0.34 -2.07
C PHE A 233 6.98 -1.53 -2.05
N CYS A 234 6.72 -2.07 -0.87
CA CYS A 234 5.76 -3.15 -0.70
C CYS A 234 4.61 -2.70 0.19
N LEU A 235 3.41 -3.22 -0.09
CA LEU A 235 2.21 -3.01 0.69
C LEU A 235 1.43 -4.31 0.89
N ASP A 236 0.63 -4.35 1.95
CA ASP A 236 -0.20 -5.51 2.28
C ASP A 236 -1.37 -5.12 3.21
N GLY A 237 -2.36 -6.00 3.33
CA GLY A 237 -3.44 -5.89 4.32
C GLY A 237 -4.29 -4.63 4.18
N ILE A 238 -4.56 -4.18 2.95
CA ILE A 238 -5.40 -2.99 2.70
C ILE A 238 -6.80 -3.26 3.24
N GLN A 239 -7.35 -2.32 4.02
CA GLN A 239 -8.69 -2.39 4.59
C GLN A 239 -9.55 -1.22 4.13
N ALA A 240 -10.74 -1.50 3.63
CA ALA A 240 -11.75 -0.51 3.23
C ALA A 240 -13.02 -0.67 4.07
N ILE A 241 -13.67 0.44 4.41
CA ILE A 241 -14.95 0.45 5.12
C ILE A 241 -16.10 0.42 4.11
N GLU A 242 -16.95 -0.60 4.18
CA GLU A 242 -18.18 -0.72 3.42
C GLU A 242 -19.33 -0.01 4.13
N GLY A 243 -20.08 0.83 3.41
CA GLY A 243 -21.33 1.41 3.93
C GLY A 243 -21.20 2.74 4.68
N ALA A 244 -20.03 3.40 4.63
CA ALA A 244 -19.91 4.82 4.99
C ALA A 244 -20.75 5.67 4.01
N LYS A 245 -22.03 5.86 4.36
CA LYS A 245 -22.95 6.77 3.65
C LYS A 245 -22.55 8.21 3.88
#